data_AF-A0A0G0UY50-F1
#
_entry.id   AF-A0A0G0UY50-F1
#
_cell.length_a   1.000
_cell.length_b   1.000
_cell.length_c   1.000
_cell.angle_alpha   90.00
_cell.angle_beta   90.00
_cell.angle_gamma   90.00
#
_symmetry.space_group_name_H-M   'P 1'
#
loop_
_entity.id
_entity.type
_entity.pdbx_description
1 polymer ?
#
loop_
_entity_poly.entity_id
_entity_poly.type
_entity_poly.pdbx_seq_one_letter_code
_entity_poly.pdbx_strand_id
1 'polypeptide(L)'
;MKQKAEKLGNEEKVSLMFDLVNSFKDLRNASEIADFLEDLLTANEIKILSIRLRIAKLLLSGKHQREVVRETHSSLGTVNKVNIWLEKGGNGFKKAIAKLPLKWGKPTKIPHGPIEFHLPELLLATGQYAVAEKQDKTPKELIEKMSEKEVIDKEIAEMNSELYRK
;
A
#
# COMPACT_ATOMS: atom_id res chain seq x y z
N MET A 1 21.78 -5.87 3.41
CA MET A 1 21.54 -4.55 4.05
C MET A 1 21.78 -4.50 5.57
N LYS A 2 21.38 -5.51 6.37
CA LYS A 2 21.48 -5.45 7.85
C LYS A 2 22.87 -5.10 8.44
N GLN A 3 23.97 -5.63 7.90
CA GLN A 3 25.30 -5.44 8.50
C GLN A 3 25.98 -4.08 8.23
N LYS A 4 25.53 -3.28 7.24
CA LYS A 4 26.14 -1.96 6.94
C LYS A 4 25.47 -0.81 7.70
N ALA A 5 24.17 -0.89 7.95
CA ALA A 5 23.40 0.15 8.64
C ALA A 5 23.81 0.34 10.13
N GLU A 6 24.31 -0.72 10.77
CA GLU A 6 24.74 -0.71 12.17
C GLU A 6 26.07 0.03 12.39
N LYS A 7 26.88 0.22 11.33
CA LYS A 7 28.19 0.89 11.41
C LYS A 7 28.14 2.41 11.29
N LEU A 8 26.99 3.00 10.99
CA LEU A 8 26.86 4.46 10.84
C LEU A 8 26.80 5.17 12.19
N GLY A 9 27.37 6.38 12.24
CA GLY A 9 27.25 7.29 13.36
C GLY A 9 25.80 7.74 13.58
N ASN A 10 25.47 8.19 14.80
CA ASN A 10 24.11 8.66 15.09
C ASN A 10 23.71 9.89 14.23
N GLU A 11 24.66 10.78 13.95
CA GLU A 11 24.42 11.96 13.11
C GLU A 11 24.10 11.58 11.66
N GLU A 12 24.87 10.65 11.08
CA GLU A 12 24.63 10.14 9.73
C GLU A 12 23.25 9.47 9.62
N LYS A 13 22.86 8.68 10.63
CA LYS A 13 21.52 8.07 10.68
C LYS A 13 20.42 9.13 10.69
N VAL A 14 20.60 10.22 11.45
CA VAL A 14 19.64 11.32 11.47
C VAL A 14 19.56 11.99 10.11
N SER A 15 20.68 12.23 9.44
CA SER A 15 20.71 12.80 8.08
C SER A 15 19.96 11.91 7.09
N LEU A 16 20.20 10.60 7.10
CA LEU A 16 19.49 9.66 6.21
C LEU A 16 17.98 9.66 6.46
N MET A 17 17.56 9.74 7.74
CA MET A 17 16.14 9.81 8.09
C MET A 17 15.52 11.15 7.70
N PHE A 18 16.29 12.25 7.79
CA PHE A 18 15.86 13.57 7.37
C PHE A 18 15.50 13.57 5.89
N ASP A 19 16.37 13.03 5.03
CA ASP A 19 16.12 12.98 3.59
C ASP A 19 14.86 12.19 3.27
N LEU A 20 14.72 10.98 3.83
CA LEU A 20 13.57 10.12 3.59
C LEU A 20 12.24 10.77 4.01
N VAL A 21 12.19 11.37 5.20
CA VAL A 21 10.96 11.98 5.73
C VAL A 21 10.57 13.21 4.90
N ASN A 22 11.53 14.04 4.49
CA ASN A 22 11.23 15.21 3.68
C ASN A 22 10.80 14.84 2.27
N SER A 23 11.36 13.79 1.66
CA SER A 23 10.88 13.27 0.37
C SER A 23 9.39 12.92 0.42
N PHE A 24 8.90 12.23 1.46
CA PHE A 24 7.47 11.96 1.60
C PHE A 24 6.60 13.20 1.86
N LYS A 25 7.17 14.24 2.47
CA LYS A 25 6.44 15.47 2.83
C LYS A 25 6.20 16.37 1.62
N ASP A 26 7.14 16.42 0.68
CA ASP A 26 7.10 17.39 -0.42
C ASP A 26 6.34 16.90 -1.64
N LEU A 27 6.15 15.59 -1.80
CA LEU A 27 5.27 15.01 -2.83
C LEU A 27 3.80 15.42 -2.56
N ARG A 28 3.10 15.85 -3.62
CA ARG A 28 1.79 16.51 -3.51
C ARG A 28 0.63 15.64 -3.97
N ASN A 29 0.88 14.66 -4.83
CA ASN A 29 -0.18 13.82 -5.40
C ASN A 29 0.13 12.31 -5.29
N ALA A 30 -0.90 11.50 -5.49
CA ALA A 30 -0.81 10.05 -5.34
C ALA A 30 0.05 9.39 -6.44
N SER A 31 0.11 9.97 -7.64
CA SER A 31 0.95 9.47 -8.73
C SER A 31 2.44 9.65 -8.42
N GLU A 32 2.85 10.84 -7.98
CA GLU A 32 4.21 11.12 -7.53
C GLU A 32 4.67 10.18 -6.41
N ILE A 33 3.78 9.89 -5.44
CA ILE A 33 4.09 8.95 -4.37
C ILE A 33 4.18 7.52 -4.90
N ALA A 34 3.33 7.13 -5.85
CA ALA A 34 3.38 5.79 -6.45
C ALA A 34 4.70 5.57 -7.20
N ASP A 35 5.10 6.53 -8.03
CA ASP A 35 6.37 6.49 -8.77
C ASP A 35 7.57 6.49 -7.79
N PHE A 36 7.53 7.32 -6.73
CA PHE A 36 8.58 7.34 -5.72
C PHE A 36 8.69 6.01 -4.94
N LEU A 37 7.55 5.38 -4.60
CA LEU A 37 7.55 4.07 -3.93
C LEU A 37 8.09 2.98 -4.86
N GLU A 38 7.74 3.03 -6.13
CA GLU A 38 8.26 2.14 -7.16
C GLU A 38 9.78 2.25 -7.28
N ASP A 39 10.33 3.46 -7.33
CA ASP A 39 11.78 3.68 -7.43
C ASP A 39 12.51 3.20 -6.18
N LEU A 40 11.99 3.55 -4.99
CA LEU A 40 12.66 3.34 -3.72
C LEU A 40 12.61 1.89 -3.22
N LEU A 41 11.51 1.19 -3.46
CA LEU A 41 11.21 -0.10 -2.82
C LEU A 41 11.14 -1.24 -3.82
N THR A 42 11.46 -2.45 -3.36
CA THR A 42 11.17 -3.67 -4.12
C THR A 42 9.66 -3.94 -4.13
N ALA A 43 9.18 -4.70 -5.13
CA ALA A 43 7.78 -5.07 -5.22
C ALA A 43 7.28 -5.81 -3.96
N ASN A 44 8.13 -6.67 -3.37
CA ASN A 44 7.81 -7.37 -2.13
C ASN A 44 7.69 -6.42 -0.92
N GLU A 45 8.54 -5.40 -0.83
CA GLU A 45 8.45 -4.41 0.25
C GLU A 45 7.15 -3.59 0.15
N ILE A 46 6.77 -3.15 -1.05
CA ILE A 46 5.49 -2.45 -1.28
C ILE A 46 4.32 -3.34 -0.85
N LYS A 47 4.31 -4.63 -1.25
CA LYS A 47 3.30 -5.62 -0.83
C LYS A 47 3.25 -5.74 0.70
N ILE A 48 4.38 -5.87 1.37
CA ILE A 48 4.45 -5.98 2.84
C ILE A 48 3.91 -4.72 3.53
N LEU A 49 4.31 -3.53 3.06
CA LEU A 49 3.87 -2.26 3.64
C LEU A 49 2.36 -2.06 3.46
N SER A 50 1.82 -2.36 2.29
CA SER A 50 0.39 -2.25 2.01
C SER A 50 -0.46 -3.19 2.89
N ILE A 51 0.00 -4.44 3.09
CA ILE A 51 -0.62 -5.39 4.01
C ILE A 51 -0.59 -4.88 5.45
N ARG A 52 0.54 -4.36 5.92
CA ARG A 52 0.66 -3.80 7.28
C ARG A 52 -0.30 -2.64 7.52
N LEU A 53 -0.43 -1.73 6.55
CA LEU A 53 -1.39 -0.63 6.63
C LEU A 53 -2.83 -1.15 6.67
N ARG A 54 -3.15 -2.18 5.87
CA ARG A 54 -4.46 -2.82 5.87
C ARG A 54 -4.77 -3.50 7.21
N ILE A 55 -3.82 -4.25 7.77
CA ILE A 55 -3.93 -4.86 9.10
C ILE A 55 -4.24 -3.77 10.14
N ALA A 56 -3.48 -2.68 10.14
CA ALA A 56 -3.69 -1.59 11.09
C ALA A 56 -5.09 -0.95 10.94
N LYS A 57 -5.57 -0.77 9.71
CA LYS A 57 -6.92 -0.27 9.43
C LYS A 57 -8.01 -1.19 10.00
N LEU A 58 -7.87 -2.50 9.81
CA LEU A 58 -8.86 -3.47 10.28
C LEU A 58 -8.87 -3.57 11.82
N LEU A 59 -7.69 -3.57 12.45
CA LEU A 59 -7.58 -3.56 13.91
C LEU A 59 -8.18 -2.29 14.52
N LEU A 60 -7.93 -1.12 13.91
CA LEU A 60 -8.54 0.15 14.36
C LEU A 60 -10.06 0.20 14.15
N SER A 61 -10.61 -0.58 13.21
CA SER A 61 -12.07 -0.77 13.07
C SER A 61 -12.68 -1.74 14.09
N GLY A 62 -11.89 -2.26 15.03
CA GLY A 62 -12.37 -3.16 16.09
C GLY A 62 -12.44 -4.65 15.69
N LYS A 63 -11.91 -5.05 14.54
CA LYS A 63 -11.87 -6.46 14.13
C LYS A 63 -10.90 -7.27 14.99
N HIS A 64 -11.27 -8.50 15.31
CA HIS A 64 -10.40 -9.40 16.06
C HIS A 64 -9.23 -9.88 15.19
N GLN A 65 -8.06 -10.11 15.82
CA GLN A 65 -6.84 -10.53 15.12
C GLN A 65 -7.04 -11.74 14.20
N ARG A 66 -7.88 -12.72 14.59
CA ARG A 66 -8.20 -13.89 13.77
C ARG A 66 -8.95 -13.53 12.48
N GLU A 67 -9.84 -12.56 12.54
CA GLU A 67 -10.58 -12.06 11.37
C GLU A 67 -9.62 -11.32 10.43
N VAL A 68 -8.75 -10.49 11.00
CA VAL A 68 -7.73 -9.76 10.25
C VAL A 68 -6.79 -10.73 9.50
N VAL A 69 -6.33 -11.80 10.16
CA VAL A 69 -5.54 -12.87 9.52
C VAL A 69 -6.26 -13.45 8.30
N ARG A 70 -7.57 -13.74 8.43
CA ARG A 70 -8.36 -14.27 7.31
C ARG A 70 -8.50 -13.28 6.17
N GLU A 71 -8.76 -12.00 6.47
CA GLU A 71 -8.97 -10.98 5.43
C GLU A 71 -7.68 -10.55 4.73
N THR A 72 -6.55 -10.50 5.43
CA THR A 72 -5.27 -10.05 4.86
C THR A 72 -4.36 -11.19 4.42
N HIS A 73 -4.78 -12.44 4.62
CA HIS A 73 -4.00 -13.66 4.34
C HIS A 73 -2.58 -13.61 4.93
N SER A 74 -2.44 -12.92 6.07
CA SER A 74 -1.15 -12.70 6.73
C SER A 74 -0.98 -13.63 7.91
N SER A 75 0.27 -13.92 8.28
CA SER A 75 0.53 -14.73 9.47
C SER A 75 0.06 -14.04 10.75
N LEU A 76 -0.40 -14.84 11.73
CA LEU A 76 -0.81 -14.33 13.04
C LEU A 76 0.31 -13.53 13.72
N GLY A 77 1.56 -13.97 13.58
CA GLY A 77 2.73 -13.26 14.10
C GLY A 77 2.88 -11.85 13.51
N THR A 78 2.54 -11.66 12.23
CA THR A 78 2.57 -10.33 11.60
C THR A 78 1.47 -9.43 12.13
N VAL A 79 0.23 -9.96 12.23
CA VAL A 79 -0.91 -9.22 12.78
C VAL A 79 -0.64 -8.81 14.23
N ASN A 80 -0.09 -9.73 15.03
CA ASN A 80 0.23 -9.45 16.43
C ASN A 80 1.31 -8.35 16.57
N LYS A 81 2.35 -8.37 15.73
CA LYS A 81 3.36 -7.29 15.71
C LYS A 81 2.72 -5.93 15.44
N VAL A 82 1.87 -5.83 14.42
CA VAL A 82 1.18 -4.57 14.10
C VAL A 82 0.27 -4.13 15.24
N ASN A 83 -0.44 -5.06 15.89
CA ASN A 83 -1.26 -4.75 17.06
C ASN A 83 -0.43 -4.15 18.20
N ILE A 84 0.70 -4.77 18.53
CA ILE A 84 1.62 -4.26 19.57
C ILE A 84 2.16 -2.87 19.19
N TRP A 85 2.48 -2.62 17.92
CA TRP A 85 2.90 -1.29 17.47
C TRP A 85 1.80 -0.24 17.60
N LEU A 86 0.55 -0.61 17.35
CA LEU A 86 -0.60 0.27 17.53
C LEU A 86 -0.80 0.65 19.00
N GLU A 87 -0.67 -0.33 19.90
CA GLU A 87 -0.78 -0.15 21.35
C GLU A 87 0.35 0.71 21.92
N LYS A 88 1.61 0.48 21.49
CA LYS A 88 2.80 1.16 22.02
C LYS A 88 3.07 2.54 21.43
N GLY A 89 2.62 2.83 20.21
CA GLY A 89 3.05 4.05 19.49
C GLY A 89 2.35 4.31 18.15
N GLY A 90 1.12 3.85 17.97
CA GLY A 90 0.39 3.85 16.69
C GLY A 90 -0.11 5.20 16.16
N ASN A 91 0.40 6.33 16.66
CA ASN A 91 -0.14 7.66 16.29
C ASN A 91 -0.02 7.95 14.80
N GLY A 92 1.05 7.49 14.15
CA GLY A 92 1.22 7.60 12.69
C GLY A 92 0.15 6.84 11.92
N PHE A 93 -0.09 5.56 12.28
CA PHE A 93 -1.15 4.75 11.69
C PHE A 93 -2.52 5.39 11.87
N LYS A 94 -2.86 5.80 13.09
CA LYS A 94 -4.15 6.44 13.39
C LYS A 94 -4.38 7.68 12.51
N LYS A 95 -3.39 8.58 12.42
CA LYS A 95 -3.46 9.80 11.60
C LYS A 95 -3.57 9.49 10.11
N ALA A 96 -2.75 8.58 9.59
CA ALA A 96 -2.77 8.22 8.17
C ALA A 96 -4.11 7.57 7.79
N ILE A 97 -4.59 6.63 8.60
CA ILE A 97 -5.83 5.89 8.34
C ILE A 97 -7.06 6.81 8.42
N ALA A 98 -7.09 7.75 9.37
CA ALA A 98 -8.17 8.73 9.48
C ALA A 98 -8.27 9.65 8.25
N LYS A 99 -7.16 9.87 7.53
CA LYS A 99 -7.11 10.68 6.31
C LYS A 99 -7.35 9.89 5.02
N LEU A 100 -7.48 8.56 5.09
CA LEU A 100 -7.70 7.76 3.89
C LEU A 100 -9.06 8.08 3.27
N PRO A 101 -9.13 8.26 1.94
CA PRO A 101 -10.40 8.45 1.27
C PRO A 101 -11.28 7.20 1.41
N LEU A 102 -12.60 7.40 1.41
CA LEU A 102 -13.55 6.31 1.26
C LEU A 102 -13.35 5.69 -0.12
N LYS A 103 -13.09 4.38 -0.14
CA LYS A 103 -13.05 3.62 -1.39
C LYS A 103 -14.48 3.25 -1.77
N TRP A 104 -14.96 3.78 -2.88
CA TRP A 104 -16.28 3.43 -3.39
C TRP A 104 -16.24 2.04 -4.04
N GLY A 105 -17.21 1.21 -3.69
CA GLY A 105 -17.40 -0.07 -4.39
C GLY A 105 -17.99 0.18 -5.77
N LYS A 106 -17.60 -0.62 -6.76
CA LYS A 106 -18.31 -0.63 -8.04
C LYS A 106 -19.72 -1.20 -7.80
N PRO A 107 -20.80 -0.54 -8.25
CA PRO A 107 -22.15 -1.07 -8.09
C PRO A 107 -22.24 -2.40 -8.84
N THR A 108 -22.47 -3.49 -8.11
CA THR A 108 -22.55 -4.86 -8.64
C THR A 108 -23.97 -5.27 -8.99
N LYS A 109 -24.97 -4.47 -8.62
CA LYS A 109 -26.38 -4.72 -8.92
C LYS A 109 -26.89 -3.65 -9.86
N ILE A 110 -27.27 -4.06 -11.06
CA ILE A 110 -28.00 -3.21 -11.99
C ILE A 110 -29.48 -3.38 -11.65
N PRO A 111 -30.23 -2.30 -11.38
CA PRO A 111 -31.66 -2.41 -11.13
C PRO A 111 -32.39 -3.02 -12.34
N HIS A 112 -33.33 -3.91 -12.07
CA HIS A 112 -34.08 -4.64 -13.09
C HIS A 112 -35.44 -3.99 -13.28
N GLY A 113 -35.84 -3.74 -14.53
CA GLY A 113 -37.11 -3.08 -14.86
C GLY A 113 -36.92 -2.00 -15.94
N PRO A 114 -37.99 -1.28 -16.31
CA PRO A 114 -37.88 -0.16 -17.24
C PRO A 114 -36.94 0.91 -16.68
N ILE A 115 -35.99 1.35 -17.51
CA ILE A 115 -34.89 2.27 -17.15
C ILE A 115 -35.41 3.57 -16.53
N GLU A 116 -36.61 3.98 -16.94
CA GLU A 116 -37.32 5.19 -16.53
C GLU A 116 -37.53 5.27 -15.00
N PHE A 117 -37.80 4.14 -14.36
CA PHE A 117 -38.05 4.07 -12.91
C PHE A 117 -36.76 4.00 -12.07
N HIS A 118 -35.61 3.77 -12.71
CA HIS A 118 -34.32 3.60 -12.06
C HIS A 118 -33.31 4.68 -12.43
N LEU A 119 -33.73 5.73 -13.14
CA LEU A 119 -32.86 6.84 -13.54
C LEU A 119 -32.04 7.43 -12.37
N PRO A 120 -32.63 7.68 -11.18
CA PRO A 120 -31.86 8.18 -10.03
C PRO A 120 -30.80 7.18 -9.54
N GLU A 121 -31.14 5.89 -9.50
CA GLU A 121 -30.24 4.83 -9.05
C GLU A 121 -29.10 4.59 -10.06
N LEU A 122 -29.42 4.63 -11.35
CA LEU A 122 -28.44 4.56 -12.43
C LEU A 122 -27.50 5.76 -12.43
N LEU A 123 -28.00 6.98 -12.23
CA LEU A 123 -27.18 8.17 -12.14
C LEU A 123 -26.22 8.11 -10.94
N LEU A 124 -26.71 7.63 -9.80
CA LEU A 124 -25.86 7.40 -8.63
C LEU A 124 -24.81 6.32 -8.92
N ALA A 125 -25.22 5.21 -9.53
CA ALA A 125 -24.33 4.10 -9.88
C ALA A 125 -23.25 4.52 -10.88
N THR A 126 -23.59 5.31 -11.90
CA THR A 126 -22.61 5.82 -12.88
C THR A 126 -21.63 6.79 -12.23
N GLY A 127 -22.12 7.68 -11.35
CA GLY A 127 -21.26 8.55 -10.55
C GLY A 127 -20.31 7.78 -9.63
N GLN A 128 -20.81 6.77 -8.91
CA GLN A 128 -20.01 5.86 -8.09
C GLN A 128 -18.96 5.12 -8.91
N TYR A 129 -19.34 4.62 -10.09
CA TYR A 129 -18.45 3.91 -11.00
C TYR A 129 -17.30 4.80 -11.46
N ALA A 130 -17.58 6.03 -11.91
CA ALA A 130 -16.57 6.98 -12.37
C ALA A 130 -15.57 7.34 -11.26
N VAL A 131 -16.05 7.55 -10.03
CA VAL A 131 -15.18 7.82 -8.87
C VAL A 131 -14.32 6.59 -8.54
N ALA A 132 -14.90 5.39 -8.49
CA ALA A 132 -14.18 4.16 -8.20
C ALA A 132 -13.10 3.86 -9.25
N GLU A 133 -13.40 4.11 -10.54
CA GLU A 133 -12.45 3.94 -11.64
C GLU A 133 -11.26 4.90 -11.52
N LYS A 134 -11.51 6.16 -11.19
CA LYS A 134 -10.45 7.14 -10.93
C LYS A 134 -9.58 6.74 -9.74
N GLN A 135 -10.17 6.20 -8.68
CA GLN A 135 -9.45 5.73 -7.49
C GLN A 135 -8.59 4.49 -7.77
N ASP A 136 -9.04 3.60 -8.67
CA ASP A 136 -8.35 2.36 -9.00
C ASP A 136 -7.24 2.53 -10.05
N LYS A 137 -7.19 3.66 -10.78
CA LYS A 137 -6.20 3.91 -11.83
C LYS A 137 -4.75 3.84 -11.31
N THR A 138 -4.38 4.72 -10.37
CA THR A 138 -3.00 4.78 -9.84
C THR A 138 -2.56 3.47 -9.16
N PRO A 139 -3.37 2.81 -8.32
CA PRO A 139 -2.98 1.52 -7.75
C PRO A 139 -2.79 0.41 -8.78
N LYS A 140 -3.57 0.41 -9.88
CA LYS A 140 -3.41 -0.58 -10.96
C LYS A 140 -2.12 -0.35 -11.73
N GLU A 141 -1.84 0.89 -12.09
CA GLU A 141 -0.57 1.28 -12.74
C GLU A 141 0.61 0.85 -11.88
N LEU A 142 0.57 1.09 -10.56
CA LEU A 142 1.62 0.65 -9.65
C LEU A 142 1.79 -0.88 -9.64
N ILE A 143 0.70 -1.65 -9.65
CA ILE A 143 0.78 -3.13 -9.67
C ILE A 143 1.42 -3.64 -10.96
N GLU A 144 1.08 -3.03 -12.10
CA GLU A 144 1.65 -3.38 -13.40
C GLU A 144 3.15 -3.12 -13.42
N LYS A 145 3.58 -1.92 -13.04
CA LYS A 145 5.00 -1.56 -12.95
C LYS A 145 5.77 -2.42 -11.94
N MET A 146 5.17 -2.75 -10.81
CA MET A 146 5.77 -3.68 -9.84
C MET A 146 6.01 -5.07 -10.46
N SER A 147 5.16 -5.53 -11.37
CA SER A 147 5.33 -6.82 -12.05
C SER A 147 6.49 -6.78 -13.04
N GLU A 148 6.67 -5.66 -13.75
CA GLU A 148 7.81 -5.42 -14.64
C GLU A 148 9.12 -5.38 -13.83
N LYS A 149 9.11 -4.68 -12.70
CA LYS A 149 10.24 -4.59 -11.78
C LYS A 149 10.67 -5.96 -11.23
N GLU A 150 9.73 -6.85 -10.92
CA GLU A 150 10.04 -8.22 -10.46
C GLU A 150 10.79 -9.03 -11.52
N VAL A 151 10.50 -8.81 -12.81
CA VAL A 151 11.24 -9.45 -13.92
C VAL A 151 12.67 -8.92 -13.97
N ILE A 152 12.83 -7.60 -13.93
CA ILE A 152 14.15 -6.94 -13.94
C ILE A 152 15.00 -7.37 -12.74
N ASP A 153 14.41 -7.40 -11.53
CA ASP A 153 15.11 -7.84 -10.31
C ASP A 153 15.61 -9.29 -10.44
N LYS A 154 14.87 -10.15 -11.13
CA LYS A 154 15.26 -11.53 -11.40
C LYS A 154 16.41 -11.59 -12.41
N GLU A 155 16.36 -10.83 -13.49
CA GLU A 155 17.44 -10.73 -14.48
C GLU A 155 18.73 -10.22 -13.83
N ILE A 156 18.65 -9.20 -12.96
CA ILE A 156 19.79 -8.68 -12.20
C ILE A 156 20.39 -9.76 -11.30
N ALA A 157 19.55 -10.56 -10.63
CA ALA A 157 20.02 -11.65 -9.78
C ALA A 157 20.74 -12.74 -10.60
N GLU A 158 20.22 -13.08 -11.78
CA GLU A 158 20.82 -14.03 -12.71
C GLU A 158 22.17 -13.53 -13.24
N MET A 159 22.24 -12.30 -13.75
CA MET A 159 23.49 -11.67 -14.21
C MET A 159 24.57 -11.66 -13.12
N ASN A 160 24.20 -11.29 -11.89
CA ASN A 160 25.15 -11.30 -10.78
C ASN A 160 25.63 -12.73 -10.49
N SER A 161 24.74 -13.73 -10.52
CA SER A 161 25.10 -15.13 -10.28
C SER A 161 26.08 -15.68 -11.33
N GLU A 162 25.96 -15.25 -12.58
CA GLU A 162 26.90 -15.58 -13.66
C GLU A 162 28.24 -14.88 -13.50
N LEU A 163 28.24 -13.63 -13.04
CA LEU A 163 29.44 -12.83 -12.79
C LEU A 163 30.33 -13.45 -11.69
N TYR A 164 29.73 -14.07 -10.68
CA TYR A 164 30.43 -14.77 -9.59
C TYR A 164 30.71 -16.25 -9.87
N ARG A 165 30.36 -16.75 -11.07
CA ARG A 165 30.65 -18.13 -11.51
C ARG A 165 31.97 -18.25 -12.29
N LYS A 166 32.63 -17.14 -12.60
CA LYS A 166 33.99 -17.05 -13.17
C LYS A 166 35.02 -16.80 -12.07
#